data_AF-A0A7S3IJN3-F1
#
_entry.id   AF-A0A7S3IJN3-F1
#
_cell.length_a   1.000
_cell.length_b   1.000
_cell.length_c   1.000
_cell.angle_alpha   90.00
_cell.angle_beta   90.00
_cell.angle_gamma   90.00
#
_symmetry.space_group_name_H-M   'P 1'
#
loop_
_entity.id
_entity.type
_entity.pdbx_description
1 polymer ?
#
loop_
_entity_poly.entity_id
_entity_poly.type
_entity_poly.pdbx_seq_one_letter_code
_entity_poly.pdbx_strand_id
1 'polypeptide(L)'
;LIELFCSELDVTVPAPPLTEDDSFGSHPQLGALAYKLPSIPDLFLMPESVFDKYDVLTFKLMIRINGLKSDPMQCETSSNCRIKYTRSYTPILYKVMPRVLFQGAWSETWFDPKSVMNLITDLDTDEKPFINFKLDESLLDYTDTVTYETPIYGWTENRVRGLVGDLPNGNHKLRMTWETGYAKVLNETAMHCNFDMTDCYHAKTVPVIDSMSTHKSNLNGQHSMTVKGYGFQTGNIDAKVDGVACKVTDFSDTEFTCQVDKKETTSIVDQAQVGGYGVTHTRHSTDELLDTEVISTEVTTETQAFYGIGDNIRSKYRTWFVPPVTSYYRFQMYCDDYCELRLGSNNLDIVDPTLLIDINSHTNAFDYFARKSDGKYTQFSD
;
A
#
# COMPACT_ATOMS: atom_id res chain seq x y z
N LEU A 1 30.19 -4.02 21.23
CA LEU A 1 30.30 -3.67 19.81
C LEU A 1 30.14 -4.95 19.00
N ILE A 2 29.27 -4.91 18.00
CA ILE A 2 29.11 -6.01 17.04
C ILE A 2 29.83 -5.58 15.76
N GLU A 3 30.71 -6.44 15.26
CA GLU A 3 31.42 -6.28 14.00
C GLU A 3 31.07 -7.46 13.09
N LEU A 4 31.00 -7.20 11.79
CA LEU A 4 30.70 -8.22 10.78
C LEU A 4 31.84 -8.23 9.78
N PHE A 5 32.55 -9.35 9.69
CA PHE A 5 33.57 -9.54 8.67
C PHE A 5 32.95 -10.20 7.43
N CYS A 6 32.88 -9.48 6.32
CA CYS A 6 32.38 -9.97 5.04
C CYS A 6 33.50 -10.71 4.29
N SER A 7 33.28 -12.00 4.01
CA SER A 7 34.31 -12.87 3.41
C SER A 7 34.57 -12.54 1.95
N GLU A 8 33.52 -12.17 1.21
CA GLU A 8 33.57 -11.89 -0.24
C GLU A 8 34.16 -10.52 -0.57
N LEU A 9 34.17 -9.61 0.41
CA LEU A 9 34.70 -8.25 0.27
C LEU A 9 35.98 -8.02 1.10
N ASP A 10 36.40 -9.00 1.89
CA ASP A 10 37.54 -8.93 2.81
C ASP A 10 37.56 -7.66 3.67
N VAL A 11 36.41 -7.34 4.27
CA VAL A 11 36.20 -6.10 5.00
C VAL A 11 35.38 -6.34 6.26
N THR A 12 35.77 -5.66 7.33
CA THR A 12 35.01 -5.62 8.58
C THR A 12 34.18 -4.35 8.62
N VAL A 13 32.87 -4.50 8.80
CA VAL A 13 31.95 -3.38 8.98
C VAL A 13 31.40 -3.38 10.42
N PRO A 14 31.31 -2.21 11.08
CA PRO A 14 30.62 -2.11 12.35
C PRO A 14 29.14 -2.31 12.12
N ALA A 15 28.50 -3.16 12.93
CA ALA A 15 27.05 -3.30 12.88
C ALA A 15 26.40 -2.13 13.65
N PRO A 16 25.18 -1.68 13.27
CA PRO A 16 24.44 -0.66 14.00
C PRO A 16 24.30 -0.94 15.51
N PRO A 17 24.09 0.08 16.35
CA PRO A 17 23.69 -0.14 17.74
C PRO A 17 22.42 -1.01 17.84
N LEU A 18 22.30 -1.76 18.94
CA LEU A 18 21.05 -2.48 19.27
C LEU A 18 19.89 -1.48 19.34
N THR A 19 18.79 -1.82 18.69
CA THR A 19 17.53 -1.11 18.89
C THR A 19 16.89 -1.49 20.23
N GLU A 20 15.85 -0.76 20.63
CA GLU A 20 15.05 -1.12 21.81
C GLU A 20 14.42 -2.52 21.66
N ASP A 21 13.87 -2.82 20.47
CA ASP A 21 13.36 -4.14 20.11
C ASP A 21 14.42 -5.24 20.25
N ASP A 22 15.62 -5.01 19.72
CA ASP A 22 16.72 -5.98 19.81
C ASP A 22 17.11 -6.22 21.28
N SER A 23 17.12 -5.15 22.07
CA SER A 23 17.44 -5.21 23.50
C SER A 23 16.38 -5.98 24.28
N PHE A 24 15.11 -5.80 23.94
CA PHE A 24 13.98 -6.51 24.55
C PHE A 24 14.01 -8.01 24.23
N GLY A 25 14.32 -8.38 22.97
CA GLY A 25 14.47 -9.78 22.56
C GLY A 25 15.77 -10.44 23.01
N SER A 26 16.71 -9.67 23.56
CA SER A 26 17.99 -10.17 24.05
C SER A 26 17.90 -10.61 25.50
N HIS A 27 18.56 -11.72 25.84
CA HIS A 27 18.76 -12.17 27.21
C HIS A 27 20.25 -12.41 27.47
N PRO A 28 21.06 -11.36 27.65
CA PRO A 28 22.51 -11.49 27.76
C PRO A 28 22.95 -12.36 28.95
N GLN A 29 22.16 -12.40 30.03
CA GLN A 29 22.40 -13.27 31.19
C GLN A 29 22.29 -14.76 30.85
N LEU A 30 21.47 -15.09 29.86
CA LEU A 30 21.30 -16.44 29.33
C LEU A 30 22.20 -16.69 28.11
N GLY A 31 23.06 -15.73 27.74
CA GLY A 31 23.90 -15.80 26.56
C GLY A 31 23.15 -15.64 25.24
N ALA A 32 21.93 -15.12 25.25
CA ALA A 32 21.13 -14.88 24.06
C ALA A 32 21.16 -13.40 23.66
N LEU A 33 21.34 -13.13 22.36
CA LEU A 33 21.32 -11.79 21.78
C LEU A 33 20.42 -11.82 20.54
N ALA A 34 19.34 -11.05 20.57
CA ALA A 34 18.54 -10.75 19.39
C ALA A 34 19.13 -9.52 18.70
N TYR A 35 19.23 -9.56 17.37
CA TYR A 35 19.80 -8.45 16.62
C TYR A 35 19.30 -8.44 15.18
N LYS A 36 18.67 -7.33 14.78
CA LYS A 36 18.27 -7.07 13.40
C LYS A 36 19.37 -6.35 12.65
N LEU A 37 19.80 -6.94 11.54
CA LEU A 37 20.74 -6.31 10.64
C LEU A 37 20.03 -5.42 9.62
N PRO A 38 20.63 -4.28 9.22
CA PRO A 38 20.10 -3.46 8.16
C PRO A 38 20.26 -4.16 6.79
N SER A 39 19.76 -3.52 5.74
CA SER A 39 20.02 -3.97 4.37
C SER A 39 21.52 -3.94 4.07
N ILE A 40 21.99 -4.77 3.13
CA ILE A 40 23.40 -4.74 2.70
C ILE A 40 23.85 -3.34 2.23
N PRO A 41 23.08 -2.63 1.37
CA PRO A 41 23.41 -1.25 1.00
C PRO A 41 23.62 -0.32 2.19
N ASP A 42 22.73 -0.39 3.19
CA ASP A 42 22.79 0.44 4.38
C ASP A 42 23.96 0.05 5.29
N LEU A 43 24.25 -1.25 5.42
CA LEU A 43 25.35 -1.76 6.24
C LEU A 43 26.71 -1.25 5.75
N PHE A 44 26.88 -1.12 4.43
CA PHE A 44 28.11 -0.64 3.81
C PHE A 44 28.09 0.84 3.46
N LEU A 45 26.94 1.52 3.59
CA LEU A 45 26.70 2.87 3.08
C LEU A 45 27.06 3.00 1.59
N MET A 46 26.67 1.99 0.80
CA MET A 46 26.95 1.91 -0.63
C MET A 46 25.67 1.68 -1.43
N PRO A 47 25.61 2.13 -2.70
CA PRO A 47 24.46 1.84 -3.57
C PRO A 47 24.23 0.34 -3.76
N GLU A 48 22.97 -0.06 -3.89
CA GLU A 48 22.61 -1.48 -4.05
C GLU A 48 23.25 -2.15 -5.26
N SER A 49 23.44 -1.40 -6.35
CA SER A 49 24.04 -1.90 -7.59
C SER A 49 25.47 -2.42 -7.43
N VAL A 50 26.20 -2.02 -6.37
CA VAL A 50 27.52 -2.56 -6.05
C VAL A 50 27.44 -4.05 -5.67
N PHE A 51 26.32 -4.45 -5.07
CA PHE A 51 26.10 -5.80 -4.57
C PHE A 51 25.40 -6.72 -5.58
N ASP A 52 25.00 -6.20 -6.74
CA ASP A 52 24.19 -6.95 -7.70
C ASP A 52 24.86 -8.19 -8.29
N LYS A 53 26.19 -8.24 -8.24
CA LYS A 53 27.00 -9.39 -8.68
C LYS A 53 27.12 -10.52 -7.67
N TYR A 54 26.64 -10.34 -6.43
CA TYR A 54 26.74 -11.35 -5.39
C TYR A 54 25.38 -12.01 -5.16
N ASP A 55 25.32 -13.33 -5.36
CA ASP A 55 24.16 -14.13 -4.98
C ASP A 55 24.15 -14.43 -3.48
N VAL A 56 25.34 -14.53 -2.88
CA VAL A 56 25.56 -14.81 -1.47
C VAL A 56 26.63 -13.87 -0.93
N LEU A 57 26.38 -13.29 0.24
CA LEU A 57 27.37 -12.61 1.08
C LEU A 57 27.42 -13.28 2.45
N THR A 58 28.62 -13.64 2.88
CA THR A 58 28.88 -14.40 4.10
C THR A 58 29.59 -13.52 5.12
N PHE A 59 28.95 -13.31 6.25
CA PHE A 59 29.47 -12.52 7.35
C PHE A 59 29.87 -13.41 8.51
N LYS A 60 31.05 -13.18 9.07
CA LYS A 60 31.46 -13.72 10.36
C LYS A 60 31.17 -12.67 11.44
N LEU A 61 30.29 -13.03 12.37
CA LEU A 61 29.96 -12.22 13.54
C LEU A 61 31.16 -12.18 14.50
N MET A 62 31.50 -10.98 14.96
CA MET A 62 32.53 -10.75 15.96
C MET A 62 31.97 -9.82 17.05
N ILE A 63 31.92 -10.30 18.29
CA ILE A 63 31.41 -9.53 19.42
C ILE A 63 32.58 -9.07 20.27
N ARG A 64 32.70 -7.75 20.46
CA ARG A 64 33.70 -7.11 21.32
C ARG A 64 33.04 -6.43 22.51
N ILE A 65 33.58 -6.65 23.70
CA ILE A 65 33.12 -6.00 24.93
C ILE A 65 33.97 -4.73 25.11
N ASN A 66 33.31 -3.56 25.17
CA ASN A 66 34.02 -2.30 25.36
C ASN A 66 34.77 -2.30 26.71
N GLY A 67 36.05 -1.90 26.69
CA GLY A 67 36.90 -1.82 27.88
C GLY A 67 37.72 -3.09 28.18
N LEU A 68 37.46 -4.20 27.50
CA LEU A 68 38.31 -5.38 27.54
C LEU A 68 39.19 -5.40 26.29
N LYS A 69 40.52 -5.37 26.47
CA LYS A 69 41.50 -5.57 25.37
C LYS A 69 41.57 -7.03 24.89
N SER A 70 40.59 -7.86 25.24
CA SER A 70 40.57 -9.27 24.87
C SER A 70 40.20 -9.45 23.41
N ASP A 71 40.58 -10.59 22.86
CA ASP A 71 40.10 -11.05 21.56
C ASP A 71 38.56 -11.06 21.51
N PRO A 72 37.96 -10.86 20.32
CA PRO A 72 36.52 -10.95 20.17
C PRO A 72 36.02 -12.33 20.59
N MET A 73 34.81 -12.37 21.17
CA MET A 73 34.18 -13.63 21.56
C MET A 73 34.13 -14.55 20.35
N GLN A 74 34.64 -15.76 20.51
CA GLN A 74 34.59 -16.79 19.48
C GLN A 74 33.35 -17.64 19.70
N CYS A 75 32.65 -17.95 18.61
CA CYS A 75 31.69 -19.05 18.65
C CYS A 75 32.42 -20.38 18.87
N GLU A 76 31.73 -21.32 19.51
CA GLU A 76 32.19 -22.70 19.69
C GLU A 76 32.63 -23.33 18.36
N THR A 77 31.86 -23.08 17.30
CA THR A 77 32.23 -23.41 15.93
C THR A 77 32.11 -22.17 15.04
N SER A 78 32.96 -22.07 14.03
CA SER A 78 32.93 -20.93 13.09
C SER A 78 31.61 -20.81 12.32
N SER A 79 30.88 -21.92 12.14
CA SER A 79 29.56 -21.95 11.51
C SER A 79 28.48 -21.26 12.34
N ASN A 80 28.56 -21.34 13.67
CA ASN A 80 27.54 -20.75 14.56
C ASN A 80 27.58 -19.20 14.56
N CYS A 81 28.71 -18.61 14.13
CA CYS A 81 28.88 -17.16 14.00
C CYS A 81 28.71 -16.69 12.54
N ARG A 82 28.20 -17.54 11.65
CA ARG A 82 28.12 -17.22 10.23
C ARG A 82 26.71 -16.79 9.85
N ILE A 83 26.60 -15.58 9.33
CA ILE A 83 25.37 -15.03 8.76
C ILE A 83 25.51 -15.04 7.24
N LYS A 84 24.48 -15.47 6.53
CA LYS A 84 24.47 -15.48 5.06
C LYS A 84 23.32 -14.63 4.57
N TYR A 85 23.63 -13.60 3.79
CA TYR A 85 22.67 -12.92 2.95
C TYR A 85 22.64 -13.64 1.63
N THR A 86 21.49 -14.19 1.28
CA THR A 86 21.34 -14.94 0.03
C THR A 86 20.17 -14.38 -0.76
N ARG A 87 20.42 -13.93 -1.98
CA ARG A 87 19.41 -13.31 -2.85
C ARG A 87 18.23 -14.23 -3.13
N SER A 88 18.48 -15.54 -3.25
CA SER A 88 17.41 -16.54 -3.44
C SER A 88 16.50 -16.70 -2.23
N TYR A 89 16.86 -16.16 -1.07
CA TYR A 89 16.07 -16.16 0.17
C TYR A 89 15.72 -14.74 0.63
N THR A 90 15.83 -13.75 -0.26
CA THR A 90 15.37 -12.38 0.00
C THR A 90 14.06 -12.17 -0.73
N PRO A 91 12.91 -12.09 -0.03
CA PRO A 91 11.63 -11.80 -0.65
C PRO A 91 11.68 -10.46 -1.38
N ILE A 92 10.92 -10.34 -2.46
CA ILE A 92 10.76 -9.10 -3.19
C ILE A 92 9.35 -8.58 -2.92
N LEU A 93 9.25 -7.33 -2.48
CA LEU A 93 7.98 -6.63 -2.35
C LEU A 93 7.81 -5.73 -3.58
N TYR A 94 6.77 -6.01 -4.37
CA TYR A 94 6.52 -5.30 -5.62
C TYR A 94 5.72 -4.03 -5.43
N LYS A 95 4.59 -4.09 -4.73
CA LYS A 95 3.64 -2.97 -4.59
C LYS A 95 2.54 -3.23 -3.57
N VAL A 96 1.84 -2.15 -3.20
CA VAL A 96 0.51 -2.21 -2.60
C VAL A 96 -0.50 -1.65 -3.61
N MET A 97 -1.71 -2.21 -3.65
CA MET A 97 -2.82 -1.73 -4.45
C MET A 97 -4.09 -1.59 -3.60
N PRO A 98 -4.86 -0.50 -3.66
CA PRO A 98 -4.53 0.71 -4.41
C PRO A 98 -3.33 1.47 -3.83
N ARG A 99 -2.75 2.37 -4.63
CA ARG A 99 -1.63 3.24 -4.23
C ARG A 99 -2.06 4.35 -3.33
N VAL A 100 -3.27 4.85 -3.53
CA VAL A 100 -3.91 5.81 -2.64
C VAL A 100 -4.85 5.03 -1.74
N LEU A 101 -4.80 5.24 -0.45
CA LEU A 101 -5.50 4.47 0.57
C LEU A 101 -6.22 5.42 1.53
N PHE A 102 -7.15 4.88 2.31
CA PHE A 102 -7.72 5.56 3.47
C PHE A 102 -7.95 4.52 4.57
N GLN A 103 -8.20 4.98 5.79
CA GLN A 103 -8.42 4.09 6.94
C GLN A 103 -9.63 3.17 6.67
N GLY A 104 -9.47 1.87 6.92
CA GLY A 104 -10.50 0.86 6.67
C GLY A 104 -10.66 0.47 5.20
N ALA A 105 -9.85 1.00 4.28
CA ALA A 105 -9.82 0.51 2.91
C ALA A 105 -9.19 -0.89 2.83
N TRP A 106 -9.68 -1.73 1.93
CA TRP A 106 -8.98 -2.95 1.55
C TRP A 106 -7.79 -2.62 0.65
N SER A 107 -6.71 -3.40 0.79
CA SER A 107 -5.53 -3.30 -0.07
C SER A 107 -4.89 -4.66 -0.33
N GLU A 108 -4.25 -4.83 -1.48
CA GLU A 108 -3.48 -5.99 -1.86
C GLU A 108 -1.99 -5.69 -1.85
N THR A 109 -1.23 -6.50 -1.13
CA THR A 109 0.22 -6.48 -1.11
C THR A 109 0.74 -7.54 -2.06
N TRP A 110 1.53 -7.13 -3.06
CA TRP A 110 2.08 -7.99 -4.11
C TRP A 110 3.57 -8.25 -3.86
N PHE A 111 3.99 -9.51 -3.83
CA PHE A 111 5.35 -9.91 -3.45
C PHE A 111 5.77 -11.24 -4.07
N ASP A 112 7.06 -11.56 -4.04
CA ASP A 112 7.62 -12.88 -4.35
C ASP A 112 8.45 -13.36 -3.14
N PRO A 113 8.05 -14.44 -2.45
CA PRO A 113 8.75 -14.97 -1.29
C PRO A 113 10.11 -15.61 -1.62
N LYS A 114 10.43 -15.81 -2.92
CA LYS A 114 11.59 -16.56 -3.38
C LYS A 114 11.66 -17.95 -2.71
N SER A 115 12.83 -18.39 -2.24
CA SER A 115 12.98 -19.66 -1.50
C SER A 115 12.71 -19.52 0.00
N VAL A 116 12.20 -18.40 0.52
CA VAL A 116 11.97 -18.24 1.98
C VAL A 116 11.04 -19.31 2.53
N MET A 117 10.05 -19.75 1.73
CA MET A 117 9.15 -20.85 2.11
C MET A 117 9.87 -22.19 2.36
N ASN A 118 11.12 -22.37 1.93
CA ASN A 118 11.91 -23.56 2.25
C ASN A 118 12.60 -23.48 3.62
N LEU A 119 12.67 -22.28 4.22
CA LEU A 119 13.27 -22.04 5.53
C LEU A 119 12.24 -21.97 6.64
N ILE A 120 11.02 -21.55 6.30
CA ILE A 120 9.90 -21.51 7.22
C ILE A 120 9.31 -22.92 7.30
N THR A 121 9.57 -23.60 8.41
CA THR A 121 9.02 -24.94 8.71
C THR A 121 8.20 -24.86 9.99
N ASP A 122 7.24 -25.78 10.14
CA ASP A 122 6.51 -25.97 11.40
C ASP A 122 5.70 -24.76 11.87
N LEU A 123 5.13 -23.97 10.94
CA LEU A 123 4.18 -22.92 11.31
C LEU A 123 3.00 -23.52 12.08
N ASP A 124 2.73 -22.96 13.26
CA ASP A 124 1.54 -23.30 14.02
C ASP A 124 0.27 -22.79 13.32
N THR A 125 -0.91 -23.33 13.70
CA THR A 125 -2.18 -23.00 13.05
C THR A 125 -2.60 -21.53 13.20
N ASP A 126 -1.96 -20.77 14.07
CA ASP A 126 -2.17 -19.33 14.27
C ASP A 126 -1.04 -18.46 13.70
N GLU A 127 -0.02 -19.07 13.09
CA GLU A 127 1.11 -18.36 12.50
C GLU A 127 0.89 -18.08 11.01
N LYS A 128 1.51 -16.99 10.55
CA LYS A 128 1.47 -16.53 9.16
C LYS A 128 2.86 -16.73 8.53
N PRO A 129 2.93 -17.02 7.22
CA PRO A 129 4.20 -17.18 6.52
C PRO A 129 5.06 -15.91 6.45
N PHE A 130 4.50 -14.75 6.80
CA PHE A 130 5.23 -13.51 7.03
C PHE A 130 4.74 -12.86 8.33
N ILE A 131 5.60 -12.09 9.00
CA ILE A 131 5.32 -11.51 10.30
C ILE A 131 4.33 -10.34 10.18
N ASN A 132 4.61 -9.41 9.27
CA ASN A 132 3.71 -8.28 9.00
C ASN A 132 4.05 -7.56 7.70
N PHE A 133 3.12 -6.72 7.27
CA PHE A 133 3.37 -5.66 6.31
C PHE A 133 2.94 -4.32 6.91
N LYS A 134 3.78 -3.31 6.71
CA LYS A 134 3.62 -1.96 7.24
C LYS A 134 3.68 -0.91 6.15
N LEU A 135 2.89 0.14 6.34
CA LEU A 135 3.02 1.43 5.69
C LEU A 135 3.66 2.38 6.71
N ASP A 136 4.94 2.68 6.52
CA ASP A 136 5.84 3.21 7.56
C ASP A 136 5.78 2.40 8.86
N GLU A 137 5.11 2.92 9.89
CA GLU A 137 4.98 2.28 11.20
C GLU A 137 3.63 1.60 11.43
N SER A 138 2.60 1.90 10.64
CA SER A 138 1.28 1.30 10.81
C SER A 138 1.19 -0.06 10.13
N LEU A 139 0.51 -0.98 10.80
CA LEU A 139 0.27 -2.34 10.33
C LEU A 139 -0.94 -2.38 9.40
N LEU A 140 -0.84 -3.18 8.35
CA LEU A 140 -2.03 -3.68 7.66
C LEU A 140 -2.51 -4.92 8.40
N ASP A 141 -3.83 -5.00 8.59
CA ASP A 141 -4.46 -6.13 9.23
C ASP A 141 -4.77 -7.22 8.19
N TYR A 142 -4.19 -8.40 8.39
CA TYR A 142 -4.38 -9.58 7.56
C TYR A 142 -5.10 -10.71 8.30
N THR A 143 -5.66 -10.45 9.47
CA THR A 143 -6.15 -11.49 10.39
C THR A 143 -7.27 -12.33 9.77
N ASP A 144 -8.10 -11.73 8.93
CA ASP A 144 -9.24 -12.43 8.31
C ASP A 144 -8.95 -12.99 6.91
N THR A 145 -7.77 -12.72 6.36
CA THR A 145 -7.46 -12.96 4.94
C THR A 145 -6.22 -13.81 4.71
N VAL A 146 -5.33 -13.89 5.69
CA VAL A 146 -4.10 -14.69 5.63
C VAL A 146 -4.03 -15.58 6.85
N THR A 147 -4.06 -16.88 6.60
CA THR A 147 -3.94 -17.96 7.59
C THR A 147 -2.76 -18.87 7.24
N TYR A 148 -2.42 -19.81 8.11
CA TYR A 148 -1.42 -20.86 7.83
C TYR A 148 -1.75 -21.71 6.58
N GLU A 149 -3.03 -21.77 6.18
CA GLU A 149 -3.50 -22.50 4.99
C GLU A 149 -3.40 -21.67 3.71
N THR A 150 -3.11 -20.37 3.81
CA THR A 150 -3.06 -19.49 2.64
C THR A 150 -1.89 -19.90 1.75
N PRO A 151 -2.14 -20.36 0.50
CA PRO A 151 -1.08 -20.88 -0.35
C PRO A 151 -0.17 -19.74 -0.82
N ILE A 152 1.10 -19.82 -0.45
CA ILE A 152 2.15 -18.92 -0.91
C ILE A 152 3.20 -19.75 -1.65
N TYR A 153 3.40 -19.45 -2.93
CA TYR A 153 4.30 -20.20 -3.79
C TYR A 153 5.65 -19.52 -3.94
N GLY A 154 6.73 -20.26 -3.71
CA GLY A 154 8.09 -19.80 -3.96
C GLY A 154 8.32 -19.34 -5.41
N TRP A 155 9.16 -18.33 -5.61
CA TRP A 155 9.63 -17.87 -6.93
C TRP A 155 8.54 -17.40 -7.90
N THR A 156 7.40 -17.02 -7.37
CA THR A 156 6.27 -16.53 -8.17
C THR A 156 5.70 -15.29 -7.51
N GLU A 157 5.00 -14.48 -8.30
CA GLU A 157 4.25 -13.36 -7.77
C GLU A 157 3.03 -13.87 -7.01
N ASN A 158 2.97 -13.50 -5.73
CA ASN A 158 1.89 -13.77 -4.81
C ASN A 158 1.25 -12.44 -4.42
N ARG A 159 0.05 -12.53 -3.86
CA ARG A 159 -0.64 -11.37 -3.30
C ARG A 159 -1.44 -11.78 -2.08
N VAL A 160 -1.58 -10.86 -1.15
CA VAL A 160 -2.44 -11.01 0.03
C VAL A 160 -3.22 -9.73 0.25
N ARG A 161 -4.47 -9.85 0.69
CA ARG A 161 -5.32 -8.70 0.96
C ARG A 161 -5.30 -8.37 2.43
N GLY A 162 -5.20 -7.10 2.80
CA GLY A 162 -5.30 -6.64 4.18
C GLY A 162 -6.10 -5.35 4.31
N LEU A 163 -6.62 -5.11 5.51
CA LEU A 163 -7.32 -3.89 5.86
C LEU A 163 -6.33 -2.82 6.32
N VAL A 164 -6.49 -1.61 5.82
CA VAL A 164 -5.66 -0.47 6.20
C VAL A 164 -6.08 0.01 7.59
N GLY A 165 -5.17 -0.08 8.56
CA GLY A 165 -5.41 0.43 9.92
C GLY A 165 -5.25 1.95 10.03
N ASP A 166 -5.01 2.40 11.26
CA ASP A 166 -4.79 3.82 11.58
C ASP A 166 -3.48 4.32 10.98
N LEU A 167 -3.57 5.26 10.04
CA LEU A 167 -2.44 5.83 9.32
C LEU A 167 -2.55 7.36 9.20
N PRO A 168 -1.52 8.13 9.56
CA PRO A 168 -1.53 9.56 9.30
C PRO A 168 -1.53 9.82 7.80
N ASN A 169 -2.24 10.85 7.35
CA ASN A 169 -2.25 11.22 5.93
C ASN A 169 -0.84 11.52 5.41
N GLY A 170 -0.55 11.07 4.19
CA GLY A 170 0.69 11.40 3.51
C GLY A 170 1.27 10.24 2.71
N ASN A 171 2.52 10.41 2.29
CA ASN A 171 3.24 9.40 1.51
C ASN A 171 3.94 8.43 2.48
N HIS A 172 3.84 7.14 2.22
CA HIS A 172 4.39 6.08 3.07
C HIS A 172 5.37 5.20 2.33
N LYS A 173 6.37 4.70 3.07
CA LYS A 173 7.24 3.62 2.61
C LYS A 173 6.59 2.28 2.90
N LEU A 174 6.89 1.29 2.06
CA LEU A 174 6.43 -0.08 2.26
C LEU A 174 7.49 -0.86 3.03
N ARG A 175 7.06 -1.73 3.93
CA ARG A 175 7.94 -2.67 4.64
C ARG A 175 7.21 -3.98 4.86
N MET A 176 7.75 -5.08 4.35
CA MET A 176 7.25 -6.42 4.62
C MET A 176 8.30 -7.20 5.39
N THR A 177 7.91 -7.80 6.51
CA THR A 177 8.81 -8.51 7.41
C THR A 177 8.51 -10.01 7.35
N TRP A 178 9.56 -10.79 7.12
CA TRP A 178 9.57 -12.25 7.13
C TRP A 178 10.46 -12.72 8.28
N GLU A 179 10.40 -14.01 8.63
CA GLU A 179 11.33 -14.59 9.63
C GLU A 179 12.80 -14.44 9.21
N THR A 180 13.05 -14.46 7.90
CA THR A 180 14.38 -14.27 7.31
C THR A 180 14.81 -12.81 7.21
N GLY A 181 13.95 -11.86 7.59
CA GLY A 181 14.20 -10.41 7.57
C GLY A 181 13.26 -9.63 6.66
N TYR A 182 13.68 -8.42 6.27
CA TYR A 182 12.86 -7.56 5.42
C TYR A 182 12.88 -8.00 3.96
N ALA A 183 11.73 -7.90 3.30
CA ALA A 183 11.65 -7.98 1.85
C ALA A 183 12.37 -6.78 1.21
N LYS A 184 13.04 -7.02 0.07
CA LYS A 184 13.55 -5.96 -0.79
C LYS A 184 12.37 -5.29 -1.50
N VAL A 185 12.23 -3.97 -1.33
CA VAL A 185 11.26 -3.19 -2.11
C VAL A 185 11.81 -2.96 -3.52
N LEU A 186 11.07 -3.40 -4.53
CA LEU A 186 11.44 -3.16 -5.93
C LEU A 186 10.85 -1.83 -6.38
N ASN A 187 11.63 -0.75 -6.32
CA ASN A 187 11.14 0.61 -6.60
C ASN A 187 10.55 0.78 -8.01
N GLU A 188 11.03 0.01 -9.00
CA GLU A 188 10.53 0.03 -10.37
C GLU A 188 9.04 -0.31 -10.45
N THR A 189 8.58 -1.20 -9.56
CA THR A 189 7.18 -1.56 -9.45
C THR A 189 6.50 -0.87 -8.28
N ALA A 190 7.21 -0.54 -7.20
CA ALA A 190 6.63 -0.04 -5.97
C ALA A 190 6.34 1.45 -6.01
N MET A 191 7.08 2.23 -6.79
CA MET A 191 6.93 3.68 -6.85
C MET A 191 5.86 4.08 -7.86
N HIS A 192 4.90 4.88 -7.41
CA HIS A 192 3.91 5.54 -8.24
C HIS A 192 4.21 7.04 -8.26
N CYS A 193 4.07 7.67 -9.42
CA CYS A 193 4.19 9.11 -9.58
C CYS A 193 2.98 9.66 -10.31
N ASN A 194 2.58 10.88 -9.96
CA ASN A 194 1.64 11.63 -10.78
C ASN A 194 2.22 11.90 -12.19
N PHE A 195 1.35 12.32 -13.11
CA PHE A 195 1.69 12.44 -14.54
C PHE A 195 2.89 13.36 -14.82
N ASP A 196 3.07 14.42 -14.03
CA ASP A 196 4.18 15.38 -14.17
C ASP A 196 5.42 15.02 -13.32
N MET A 197 5.39 13.87 -12.64
CA MET A 197 6.46 13.35 -11.76
C MET A 197 6.83 14.28 -10.59
N THR A 198 5.94 15.19 -10.20
CA THR A 198 6.19 16.11 -9.07
C THR A 198 5.87 15.50 -7.70
N ASP A 199 5.00 14.48 -7.66
CA ASP A 199 4.64 13.74 -6.46
C ASP A 199 4.77 12.24 -6.71
N CYS A 200 5.75 11.63 -6.03
CA CYS A 200 6.06 10.21 -6.12
C CYS A 200 5.98 9.56 -4.72
N TYR A 201 5.34 8.40 -4.64
CA TYR A 201 5.08 7.69 -3.40
C TYR A 201 4.95 6.18 -3.64
N HIS A 202 5.19 5.36 -2.62
CA HIS A 202 4.90 3.93 -2.73
C HIS A 202 3.43 3.62 -2.39
N ALA A 203 2.95 4.29 -1.33
CA ALA A 203 1.56 4.38 -0.92
C ALA A 203 1.28 5.80 -0.43
N LYS A 204 0.04 6.25 -0.54
CA LYS A 204 -0.41 7.55 -0.06
C LYS A 204 -1.72 7.40 0.67
N THR A 205 -1.84 7.90 1.89
CA THR A 205 -3.11 7.92 2.61
C THR A 205 -3.78 9.29 2.51
N VAL A 206 -5.09 9.28 2.33
CA VAL A 206 -5.91 10.49 2.23
C VAL A 206 -7.06 10.45 3.24
N PRO A 207 -7.58 11.62 3.65
CA PRO A 207 -8.76 11.67 4.52
C PRO A 207 -9.98 11.04 3.85
N VAL A 208 -10.86 10.47 4.67
CA VAL A 208 -12.16 9.93 4.26
C VAL A 208 -13.27 10.57 5.07
N ILE A 209 -14.45 10.74 4.46
CA ILE A 209 -15.66 11.22 5.12
C ILE A 209 -16.69 10.09 5.08
N ASP A 210 -17.14 9.67 6.25
CA ASP A 210 -18.13 8.60 6.40
C ASP A 210 -19.54 9.14 6.57
N SER A 211 -19.70 10.21 7.35
CA SER A 211 -21.02 10.76 7.66
C SER A 211 -20.97 12.22 8.11
N MET A 212 -22.16 12.83 8.15
CA MET A 212 -22.35 14.20 8.63
C MET A 212 -23.55 14.23 9.58
N SER A 213 -23.50 15.07 10.62
CA SER A 213 -24.58 15.17 11.62
C SER A 213 -25.86 15.83 11.08
N THR A 214 -25.75 16.59 9.99
CA THR A 214 -26.87 17.27 9.35
C THR A 214 -26.76 17.23 7.83
N HIS A 215 -27.90 17.18 7.16
CA HIS A 215 -28.01 17.22 5.69
C HIS A 215 -28.90 18.37 5.22
N LYS A 216 -29.42 19.20 6.13
CA LYS A 216 -30.30 20.33 5.85
C LYS A 216 -30.05 21.46 6.84
N SER A 217 -29.97 22.68 6.36
CA SER A 217 -29.83 23.88 7.18
C SER A 217 -30.67 25.04 6.61
N ASN A 218 -30.85 26.08 7.42
CA ASN A 218 -31.49 27.32 6.99
C ASN A 218 -30.46 28.27 6.33
N LEU A 219 -30.98 29.28 5.64
CA LEU A 219 -30.15 30.28 4.93
C LEU A 219 -29.39 31.23 5.86
N ASN A 220 -29.77 31.32 7.14
CA ASN A 220 -29.19 32.28 8.08
C ASN A 220 -27.77 31.90 8.52
N GLY A 221 -27.31 30.69 8.19
CA GLY A 221 -25.99 30.20 8.58
C GLY A 221 -25.89 29.97 10.07
N GLN A 222 -24.66 30.02 10.59
CA GLN A 222 -24.29 29.78 11.99
C GLN A 222 -24.66 28.40 12.53
N HIS A 223 -25.06 27.49 11.64
CA HIS A 223 -25.38 26.12 11.99
C HIS A 223 -24.10 25.32 12.19
N SER A 224 -24.04 24.59 13.30
CA SER A 224 -22.94 23.68 13.59
C SER A 224 -23.18 22.33 12.91
N MET A 225 -22.20 21.88 12.14
CA MET A 225 -22.19 20.57 11.50
C MET A 225 -20.95 19.82 11.94
N THR A 226 -21.12 18.54 12.25
CA THR A 226 -20.02 17.61 12.57
C THR A 226 -19.87 16.66 11.40
N VAL A 227 -18.66 16.56 10.88
CA VAL A 227 -18.25 15.64 9.83
C VAL A 227 -17.43 14.54 10.47
N LYS A 228 -17.84 13.28 10.28
CA LYS A 228 -17.14 12.10 10.79
C LYS A 228 -16.42 11.39 9.66
N GLY A 229 -15.29 10.80 9.99
CA GLY A 229 -14.41 10.13 9.04
C GLY A 229 -13.07 9.82 9.67
N TYR A 230 -11.99 9.93 8.89
CA TYR A 230 -10.63 9.78 9.40
C TYR A 230 -9.67 10.66 8.61
N GLY A 231 -8.56 11.05 9.24
CA GLY A 231 -7.52 11.84 8.59
C GLY A 231 -7.63 13.34 8.86
N PHE A 232 -8.24 13.77 9.96
CA PHE A 232 -8.39 15.20 10.28
C PHE A 232 -7.31 15.75 11.22
N GLN A 233 -6.26 14.96 11.51
CA GLN A 233 -5.30 15.21 12.61
C GLN A 233 -4.54 16.53 12.53
N THR A 234 -4.33 17.08 11.33
CA THR A 234 -3.48 18.27 11.15
C THR A 234 -4.22 19.58 11.36
N GLY A 235 -5.56 19.56 11.38
CA GLY A 235 -6.38 20.78 11.41
C GLY A 235 -6.31 21.65 10.15
N ASN A 236 -5.53 21.24 9.14
CA ASN A 236 -5.44 21.91 7.85
C ASN A 236 -6.68 21.58 6.99
N ILE A 237 -7.84 22.07 7.41
CA ILE A 237 -9.14 21.73 6.85
C ILE A 237 -9.77 23.00 6.25
N ASP A 238 -9.89 23.04 4.91
CA ASP A 238 -10.72 24.01 4.18
C ASP A 238 -12.04 23.35 3.81
N ALA A 239 -13.07 23.57 4.63
CA ALA A 239 -14.40 22.99 4.44
C ALA A 239 -15.35 24.00 3.82
N LYS A 240 -16.12 23.57 2.81
CA LYS A 240 -17.17 24.37 2.18
C LYS A 240 -18.43 23.54 2.00
N VAL A 241 -19.58 24.14 2.27
CA VAL A 241 -20.90 23.55 2.02
C VAL A 241 -21.53 24.35 0.89
N ASP A 242 -21.67 23.73 -0.28
CA ASP A 242 -22.31 24.36 -1.45
C ASP A 242 -21.69 25.73 -1.79
N GLY A 243 -20.34 25.75 -1.81
CA GLY A 243 -19.50 26.93 -2.08
C GLY A 243 -19.34 27.92 -0.92
N VAL A 244 -20.08 27.76 0.18
CA VAL A 244 -20.03 28.63 1.36
C VAL A 244 -19.04 28.08 2.39
N ALA A 245 -18.23 28.95 2.98
CA ALA A 245 -17.24 28.54 3.98
C ALA A 245 -17.90 27.86 5.18
N CYS A 246 -17.29 26.76 5.65
CA CYS A 246 -17.60 26.12 6.92
C CYS A 246 -16.39 26.30 7.85
N LYS A 247 -16.48 27.27 8.76
CA LYS A 247 -15.36 27.60 9.64
C LYS A 247 -15.18 26.50 10.67
N VAL A 248 -14.06 25.78 10.59
CA VAL A 248 -13.73 24.71 11.54
C VAL A 248 -13.58 25.29 12.94
N THR A 249 -14.32 24.72 13.89
CA THR A 249 -14.34 25.12 15.31
C THR A 249 -13.62 24.13 16.20
N ASP A 250 -13.63 22.85 15.82
CA ASP A 250 -12.97 21.77 16.54
C ASP A 250 -12.63 20.62 15.59
N PHE A 251 -11.59 19.85 15.87
CA PHE A 251 -11.20 18.68 15.09
C PHE A 251 -10.43 17.65 15.93
N SER A 252 -10.57 16.39 15.55
CA SER A 252 -9.82 15.25 16.06
C SER A 252 -9.18 14.49 14.88
N ASP A 253 -8.78 13.25 15.09
CA ASP A 253 -8.41 12.34 14.01
C ASP A 253 -9.61 11.85 13.20
N THR A 254 -10.77 11.75 13.84
CA THR A 254 -11.96 11.01 13.41
C THR A 254 -13.18 11.90 13.13
N GLU A 255 -13.13 13.17 13.52
CA GLU A 255 -14.17 14.12 13.17
C GLU A 255 -13.66 15.56 13.16
N PHE A 256 -14.41 16.44 12.51
CA PHE A 256 -14.29 17.87 12.74
C PHE A 256 -15.67 18.50 12.79
N THR A 257 -15.80 19.57 13.57
CA THR A 257 -17.00 20.39 13.64
C THR A 257 -16.73 21.73 13.01
N CYS A 258 -17.67 22.23 12.22
CA CYS A 258 -17.56 23.52 11.58
C CYS A 258 -18.89 24.28 11.59
N GLN A 259 -18.79 25.60 11.58
CA GLN A 259 -19.92 26.51 11.51
C GLN A 259 -20.11 26.97 10.06
N VAL A 260 -21.24 26.61 9.45
CA VAL A 260 -21.56 26.98 8.06
C VAL A 260 -22.00 28.45 8.02
N ASP A 261 -21.39 29.23 7.13
CA ASP A 261 -21.76 30.64 6.94
C ASP A 261 -23.14 30.80 6.26
N LYS A 262 -23.65 32.02 6.25
CA LYS A 262 -24.92 32.40 5.63
C LYS A 262 -24.87 32.15 4.11
N LYS A 263 -25.97 31.67 3.52
CA LYS A 263 -26.18 31.61 2.06
C LYS A 263 -27.44 32.38 1.67
N GLU A 264 -27.40 33.20 0.63
CA GLU A 264 -28.57 33.99 0.22
C GLU A 264 -29.65 33.18 -0.49
N THR A 265 -29.27 32.05 -1.10
CA THR A 265 -30.17 31.21 -1.89
C THR A 265 -30.14 29.77 -1.41
N THR A 266 -31.27 29.09 -1.52
CA THR A 266 -31.35 27.65 -1.23
C THR A 266 -30.46 26.86 -2.17
N SER A 267 -29.81 25.82 -1.63
CA SER A 267 -29.10 24.82 -2.41
C SER A 267 -30.04 24.15 -3.42
N ILE A 268 -29.52 23.81 -4.60
CA ILE A 268 -30.26 23.05 -5.59
C ILE A 268 -30.24 21.58 -5.15
N VAL A 269 -31.41 21.03 -4.81
CA VAL A 269 -31.52 19.73 -4.12
C VAL A 269 -31.61 18.49 -5.02
N ASP A 270 -31.67 18.65 -6.34
CA ASP A 270 -31.83 17.55 -7.29
C ASP A 270 -30.81 17.60 -8.43
N GLN A 271 -29.65 18.20 -8.16
CA GLN A 271 -28.57 18.33 -9.14
C GLN A 271 -27.37 17.51 -8.69
N ALA A 272 -26.82 16.71 -9.60
CA ALA A 272 -25.56 16.03 -9.37
C ALA A 272 -24.49 17.05 -8.99
N GLN A 273 -23.69 16.75 -7.98
CA GLN A 273 -22.57 17.60 -7.57
C GLN A 273 -21.26 16.84 -7.79
N VAL A 274 -20.22 17.60 -8.15
CA VAL A 274 -18.87 17.07 -8.24
C VAL A 274 -18.44 16.63 -6.84
N GLY A 275 -18.17 15.33 -6.70
CA GLY A 275 -17.67 14.72 -5.48
C GLY A 275 -16.14 14.89 -5.34
N GLY A 276 -15.61 14.46 -4.20
CA GLY A 276 -14.17 14.45 -3.96
C GLY A 276 -13.42 13.36 -4.75
N TYR A 277 -12.13 13.22 -4.42
CA TYR A 277 -11.27 12.15 -4.92
C TYR A 277 -11.73 10.81 -4.35
N GLY A 278 -12.54 10.08 -5.11
CA GLY A 278 -13.06 8.78 -4.72
C GLY A 278 -13.74 8.09 -5.90
N VAL A 279 -13.79 6.77 -5.82
CA VAL A 279 -14.44 5.89 -6.77
C VAL A 279 -15.51 5.13 -6.01
N THR A 280 -16.77 5.30 -6.38
CA THR A 280 -17.82 4.40 -5.91
C THR A 280 -17.71 3.10 -6.69
N HIS A 281 -17.54 1.98 -5.99
CA HIS A 281 -17.50 0.66 -6.56
C HIS A 281 -18.73 -0.13 -6.11
N THR A 282 -19.59 -0.49 -7.06
CA THR A 282 -20.78 -1.30 -6.81
C THR A 282 -20.60 -2.66 -7.48
N ARG A 283 -20.85 -3.74 -6.74
CA ARG A 283 -20.84 -5.11 -7.27
C ARG A 283 -22.26 -5.61 -7.44
N HIS A 284 -22.54 -6.22 -8.58
CA HIS A 284 -23.82 -6.84 -8.89
C HIS A 284 -23.65 -8.34 -9.14
N SER A 285 -24.61 -9.15 -8.70
CA SER A 285 -24.68 -10.57 -9.08
C SER A 285 -25.07 -10.68 -10.57
N THR A 286 -24.45 -11.59 -11.31
CA THR A 286 -24.85 -11.90 -12.70
C THR A 286 -25.56 -13.24 -12.83
N ASP A 287 -26.10 -13.79 -11.75
CA ASP A 287 -26.88 -15.04 -11.79
C ASP A 287 -28.05 -14.93 -12.78
N GLU A 288 -28.24 -15.96 -13.61
CA GLU A 288 -28.80 -15.96 -14.98
C GLU A 288 -30.28 -15.51 -15.11
N LEU A 289 -30.93 -15.07 -14.04
CA LEU A 289 -32.38 -14.81 -14.02
C LEU A 289 -32.76 -13.36 -13.63
N LEU A 290 -31.88 -12.61 -12.97
CA LEU A 290 -32.15 -11.23 -12.56
C LEU A 290 -30.84 -10.42 -12.54
N ASP A 291 -30.47 -9.91 -13.71
CA ASP A 291 -29.47 -8.86 -13.86
C ASP A 291 -29.95 -7.63 -13.08
N THR A 292 -29.58 -7.46 -11.78
CA THR A 292 -29.64 -6.18 -11.04
C THR A 292 -29.29 -6.20 -9.54
N GLU A 293 -29.23 -7.33 -8.82
CA GLU A 293 -29.06 -7.27 -7.35
C GLU A 293 -27.69 -6.70 -6.95
N VAL A 294 -27.70 -5.60 -6.20
CA VAL A 294 -26.50 -4.98 -5.62
C VAL A 294 -26.03 -5.83 -4.44
N ILE A 295 -24.87 -6.46 -4.58
CA ILE A 295 -24.23 -7.25 -3.53
C ILE A 295 -23.55 -6.33 -2.52
N SER A 296 -22.81 -5.33 -3.01
CA SER A 296 -22.08 -4.39 -2.17
C SER A 296 -21.86 -3.05 -2.86
N THR A 297 -21.72 -2.00 -2.06
CA THR A 297 -21.23 -0.69 -2.50
C THR A 297 -20.16 -0.24 -1.52
N GLU A 298 -18.99 0.11 -2.06
CA GLU A 298 -17.83 0.56 -1.29
C GLU A 298 -17.21 1.80 -1.93
N VAL A 299 -16.46 2.56 -1.13
CA VAL A 299 -15.57 3.61 -1.64
C VAL A 299 -14.22 2.97 -1.90
N THR A 300 -13.61 3.31 -3.02
CA THR A 300 -12.21 2.98 -3.35
C THR A 300 -11.56 4.21 -3.97
N THR A 301 -10.26 4.14 -4.22
CA THR A 301 -9.43 5.21 -4.75
C THR A 301 -8.93 4.90 -6.16
N GLU A 302 -9.18 3.69 -6.66
CA GLU A 302 -8.76 3.24 -7.99
C GLU A 302 -9.91 2.53 -8.73
N THR A 303 -9.82 2.55 -10.06
CA THR A 303 -10.82 1.93 -10.96
C THR A 303 -10.42 0.52 -11.39
N GLN A 304 -9.74 -0.21 -10.50
CA GLN A 304 -9.25 -1.56 -10.74
C GLN A 304 -9.93 -2.54 -9.79
N ALA A 305 -10.37 -3.68 -10.33
CA ALA A 305 -10.81 -4.80 -9.53
C ALA A 305 -9.59 -5.51 -8.94
N PHE A 306 -9.71 -5.91 -7.69
CA PHE A 306 -8.77 -6.84 -7.10
C PHE A 306 -8.82 -8.19 -7.84
N TYR A 307 -7.67 -8.85 -7.96
CA TYR A 307 -7.58 -10.08 -8.73
C TYR A 307 -8.43 -11.20 -8.11
N GLY A 308 -9.20 -11.90 -8.95
CA GLY A 308 -9.97 -13.07 -8.56
C GLY A 308 -11.19 -12.75 -7.70
N ILE A 309 -11.62 -11.49 -7.61
CA ILE A 309 -12.94 -11.18 -7.09
C ILE A 309 -13.97 -11.39 -8.21
N GLY A 310 -14.72 -12.48 -8.06
CA GLY A 310 -16.05 -12.64 -8.65
C GLY A 310 -16.08 -13.27 -10.03
N ASP A 311 -16.15 -14.59 -10.07
CA ASP A 311 -16.85 -15.25 -11.18
C ASP A 311 -18.34 -14.92 -11.04
N ASN A 312 -19.01 -14.58 -12.15
CA ASN A 312 -20.42 -14.14 -12.17
C ASN A 312 -20.71 -12.86 -11.35
N ILE A 313 -19.81 -11.88 -11.37
CA ILE A 313 -20.02 -10.55 -10.78
C ILE A 313 -19.78 -9.47 -11.81
N ARG A 314 -20.66 -8.46 -11.84
CA ARG A 314 -20.46 -7.23 -12.59
C ARG A 314 -19.97 -6.12 -11.64
N SER A 315 -18.76 -5.63 -11.89
CA SER A 315 -18.20 -4.47 -11.19
C SER A 315 -18.54 -3.17 -11.92
N LYS A 316 -19.12 -2.21 -11.19
CA LYS A 316 -19.44 -0.87 -11.69
C LYS A 316 -18.68 0.18 -10.90
N TYR A 317 -17.77 0.87 -11.57
CA TYR A 317 -17.00 1.98 -11.02
C TYR A 317 -17.60 3.32 -11.47
N ARG A 318 -17.73 4.26 -10.54
CA ARG A 318 -18.17 5.64 -10.81
C ARG A 318 -17.22 6.61 -10.15
N THR A 319 -16.67 7.53 -10.92
CA THR A 319 -15.75 8.56 -10.42
C THR A 319 -15.81 9.81 -11.29
N TRP A 320 -15.26 10.91 -10.78
CA TRP A 320 -15.10 12.15 -11.51
C TRP A 320 -13.73 12.19 -12.20
N PHE A 321 -13.74 12.52 -13.48
CA PHE A 321 -12.53 12.75 -14.25
C PHE A 321 -12.40 14.24 -14.57
N VAL A 322 -11.28 14.85 -14.16
CA VAL A 322 -10.92 16.21 -14.55
C VAL A 322 -9.93 16.12 -15.71
N PRO A 323 -10.33 16.44 -16.95
CA PRO A 323 -9.43 16.37 -18.08
C PRO A 323 -8.29 17.39 -17.95
N PRO A 324 -7.09 17.08 -18.45
CA PRO A 324 -6.00 18.06 -18.50
C PRO A 324 -6.39 19.26 -19.37
N VAL A 325 -5.82 20.44 -19.09
CA VAL A 325 -6.05 21.67 -19.86
C VAL A 325 -5.71 21.50 -21.34
N THR A 326 -4.76 20.62 -21.66
CA THR A 326 -4.36 20.28 -23.03
C THR A 326 -5.42 19.47 -23.79
N SER A 327 -6.43 18.94 -23.08
CA SER A 327 -7.40 17.96 -23.59
C SER A 327 -6.78 16.68 -24.17
N TYR A 328 -5.48 16.45 -23.94
CA TYR A 328 -4.79 15.26 -24.40
C TYR A 328 -4.78 14.21 -23.29
N TYR A 329 -5.73 13.30 -23.34
CA TYR A 329 -5.83 12.15 -22.44
C TYR A 329 -6.19 10.89 -23.20
N ARG A 330 -5.85 9.74 -22.62
CA ARG A 330 -6.16 8.41 -23.16
C ARG A 330 -6.71 7.56 -22.02
N PHE A 331 -7.82 6.90 -22.27
CA PHE A 331 -8.30 5.83 -21.40
C PHE A 331 -7.74 4.49 -21.89
N GLN A 332 -7.32 3.67 -20.95
CA GLN A 332 -6.95 2.28 -21.18
C GLN A 332 -7.83 1.43 -20.28
N MET A 333 -8.30 0.30 -20.80
CA MET A 333 -9.19 -0.60 -20.10
C MET A 333 -8.74 -2.02 -20.36
N TYR A 334 -8.64 -2.79 -19.28
CA TYR A 334 -8.49 -4.24 -19.34
C TYR A 334 -9.79 -4.84 -18.89
N CYS A 335 -10.18 -5.89 -19.60
CA CYS A 335 -11.46 -6.51 -19.42
C CYS A 335 -11.33 -8.00 -19.12
N ASP A 336 -12.21 -8.48 -18.27
CA ASP A 336 -12.55 -9.89 -18.15
C ASP A 336 -13.98 -10.05 -18.69
N ASP A 337 -14.15 -10.87 -19.72
CA ASP A 337 -15.35 -11.08 -20.55
C ASP A 337 -16.03 -9.86 -21.18
N TYR A 338 -16.55 -8.89 -20.41
CA TYR A 338 -17.31 -7.75 -20.92
C TYR A 338 -17.12 -6.47 -20.10
N CYS A 339 -16.76 -5.37 -20.78
CA CYS A 339 -16.49 -4.09 -20.14
C CYS A 339 -16.92 -2.91 -21.00
N GLU A 340 -17.42 -1.88 -20.32
CA GLU A 340 -17.78 -0.61 -20.94
C GLU A 340 -17.10 0.56 -20.21
N LEU A 341 -16.60 1.53 -20.97
CA LEU A 341 -16.32 2.87 -20.47
C LEU A 341 -17.38 3.83 -20.97
N ARG A 342 -18.06 4.51 -20.04
CA ARG A 342 -19.01 5.57 -20.37
C ARG A 342 -18.55 6.88 -19.71
N LEU A 343 -18.66 7.99 -20.44
CA LEU A 343 -18.28 9.32 -19.97
C LEU A 343 -19.41 10.32 -20.21
N GLY A 344 -19.77 11.05 -19.16
CA GLY A 344 -20.73 12.15 -19.27
C GLY A 344 -20.17 13.31 -20.10
N SER A 345 -21.03 13.97 -20.85
CA SER A 345 -20.66 15.15 -21.66
C SER A 345 -20.32 16.38 -20.81
N ASN A 346 -20.75 16.40 -19.55
CA ASN A 346 -20.48 17.44 -18.57
C ASN A 346 -20.55 16.86 -17.15
N ASN A 347 -20.30 17.71 -16.15
CA ASN A 347 -20.26 17.33 -14.75
C ASN A 347 -21.63 17.01 -14.10
N LEU A 348 -22.72 16.99 -14.88
CA LEU A 348 -24.07 16.68 -14.42
C LEU A 348 -24.69 15.49 -15.17
N ASP A 349 -24.01 15.02 -16.22
CA ASP A 349 -24.48 13.97 -17.11
C ASP A 349 -24.14 12.58 -16.56
N ILE A 350 -24.79 12.25 -15.43
CA ILE A 350 -24.60 10.97 -14.72
C ILE A 350 -25.65 9.91 -15.08
N VAL A 351 -26.74 10.33 -15.74
CA VAL A 351 -27.90 9.48 -16.03
C VAL A 351 -27.72 8.72 -17.35
N ASP A 352 -27.20 9.38 -18.39
CA ASP A 352 -27.03 8.79 -19.72
C ASP A 352 -25.66 9.12 -20.33
N PRO A 353 -24.56 8.65 -19.72
CA PRO A 353 -23.21 8.93 -20.20
C PRO A 353 -22.96 8.25 -21.55
N THR A 354 -22.19 8.91 -22.42
CA THR A 354 -21.84 8.42 -23.76
C THR A 354 -20.90 7.22 -23.65
N LEU A 355 -21.20 6.13 -24.37
CA LEU A 355 -20.33 4.96 -24.49
C LEU A 355 -19.09 5.32 -25.32
N LEU A 356 -17.91 5.15 -24.72
CA LEU A 356 -16.62 5.44 -25.35
C LEU A 356 -15.84 4.17 -25.73
N ILE A 357 -15.91 3.15 -24.87
CA ILE A 357 -15.23 1.86 -25.06
C ILE A 357 -16.24 0.75 -24.77
N ASP A 358 -16.29 -0.25 -25.65
CA ASP A 358 -17.11 -1.46 -25.52
C ASP A 358 -16.25 -2.66 -25.93
N ILE A 359 -15.90 -3.49 -24.95
CA ILE A 359 -15.06 -4.67 -25.13
C ILE A 359 -15.89 -5.89 -24.74
N ASN A 360 -16.15 -6.77 -25.71
CA ASN A 360 -16.91 -8.02 -25.53
C ASN A 360 -15.98 -9.24 -25.54
N SER A 361 -14.82 -9.13 -24.90
CA SER A 361 -13.86 -10.21 -24.78
C SER A 361 -12.91 -9.96 -23.61
N HIS A 362 -12.38 -11.04 -23.03
CA HIS A 362 -11.25 -10.92 -22.11
C HIS A 362 -10.04 -10.29 -22.81
N THR A 363 -9.29 -9.49 -22.06
CA THR A 363 -7.98 -8.95 -22.44
C THR A 363 -7.02 -9.24 -21.30
N ASN A 364 -5.78 -9.64 -21.60
CA ASN A 364 -4.78 -9.81 -20.55
C ASN A 364 -4.57 -8.50 -19.80
N ALA A 365 -4.49 -8.59 -18.46
CA ALA A 365 -4.11 -7.46 -17.63
C ALA A 365 -2.75 -6.93 -18.09
N PHE A 366 -2.71 -5.68 -18.55
CA PHE A 366 -1.47 -5.03 -18.95
C PHE A 366 -0.99 -4.24 -17.74
N ASP A 367 0.09 -4.69 -17.13
CA ASP A 367 0.73 -3.93 -16.07
C ASP A 367 1.58 -2.85 -16.77
N TYR A 368 1.02 -1.65 -16.92
CA TYR A 368 1.68 -0.48 -17.54
C TYR A 368 3.06 -0.19 -16.92
N PHE A 369 3.27 -0.64 -15.68
CA PHE A 369 4.52 -0.49 -14.94
C PHE A 369 5.38 -1.76 -14.89
N ALA A 370 4.91 -2.91 -15.39
CA ALA A 370 5.77 -4.07 -15.55
C ALA A 370 6.74 -3.82 -16.71
N ARG A 371 7.90 -3.25 -16.39
CA ARG A 371 9.08 -3.42 -17.23
C ARG A 371 9.22 -4.91 -17.53
N LYS A 372 9.21 -5.29 -18.81
CA LYS A 372 9.85 -6.54 -19.19
C LYS A 372 11.30 -6.48 -18.69
N SER A 373 11.86 -7.64 -18.36
CA SER A 373 13.25 -7.77 -17.90
C SER A 373 14.30 -7.20 -18.88
N ASP A 374 13.89 -6.79 -20.08
CA ASP A 374 14.72 -6.11 -21.10
C ASP A 374 14.74 -4.57 -20.97
N GLY A 375 14.02 -3.98 -20.01
CA GLY A 375 14.06 -2.55 -19.70
C GLY A 375 13.32 -1.64 -20.69
N LYS A 376 12.57 -2.19 -21.66
CA LYS A 376 11.84 -1.38 -22.65
C LYS A 376 10.35 -1.26 -22.30
N TYR A 377 9.84 -0.03 -22.33
CA TYR A 377 8.40 0.20 -22.46
C TYR A 377 8.02 -0.21 -23.88
N THR A 378 7.17 -1.23 -24.02
CA THR A 378 6.51 -1.44 -25.31
C THR A 378 5.48 -0.34 -25.50
N GLN A 379 5.91 0.72 -26.18
CA GLN A 379 5.01 1.66 -26.83
C GLN A 379 4.42 0.91 -28.03
N PHE A 380 3.35 0.13 -27.82
CA PHE A 380 2.57 -0.35 -28.95
C PHE A 380 1.68 0.81 -29.40
N SER A 381 2.02 1.35 -30.57
CA SER A 381 1.07 1.96 -31.46
C SER A 381 0.08 0.89 -31.88
N ASP A 382 -1.19 1.11 -31.59
CA ASP A 382 -2.25 1.05 -32.59
C ASP A 382 -3.29 2.12 -32.23
#